data_AF-A0A353DDJ7-F1
#
_entry.id   AF-A0A353DDJ7-F1
#
_cell.length_a   1.000
_cell.length_b   1.000
_cell.length_c   1.000
_cell.angle_alpha   90.00
_cell.angle_beta   90.00
_cell.angle_gamma   90.00
#
_symmetry.space_group_name_H-M   'P 1'
#
loop_
_entity.id
_entity.type
_entity.pdbx_description
1 polymer ?
#
loop_
_entity_poly.entity_id
_entity_poly.type
_entity_poly.pdbx_seq_one_letter_code
_entity_poly.pdbx_strand_id
1 'polypeptide(L)'
;MKQLLTLISLTATLATTGAEKPNIIYILADDLGINDFGCYGQKIMKTPRIDQMAKEGMQFFNHYSGSTVCAPTRSCLMTGQHTGRTRIRGNSKAHLKPEDVTVAEVLKKAGYATGCVGKWGLGEAGSPGIPNLQGFDFFFGYLNQSRAHRFYPDYVWRNQKKEHYPSNPTKRETY
;
A
#
# COMPACT_ATOMS: atom_id res chain seq x y z
N MET A 1 17.22 71.28 21.56
CA MET A 1 16.20 70.21 21.75
C MET A 1 16.70 68.95 21.05
N LYS A 2 16.56 67.79 21.71
CA LYS A 2 17.34 66.55 21.49
C LYS A 2 17.00 65.84 20.17
N GLN A 3 18.02 65.47 19.39
CA GLN A 3 17.89 64.56 18.25
C GLN A 3 17.80 63.11 18.74
N LEU A 4 16.75 62.39 18.33
CA LEU A 4 16.50 61.00 18.70
C LEU A 4 16.83 60.11 17.50
N LEU A 5 17.94 59.38 17.57
CA LEU A 5 18.31 58.35 16.59
C LEU A 5 17.62 57.04 16.99
N THR A 6 16.65 56.60 16.19
CA THR A 6 15.97 55.31 16.36
C THR A 6 16.76 54.23 15.61
N LEU A 7 17.42 53.33 16.35
CA LEU A 7 18.02 52.12 15.78
C LEU A 7 16.91 51.10 15.44
N ILE A 8 16.72 50.82 14.16
CA ILE A 8 15.85 49.71 13.72
C ILE A 8 16.70 48.45 13.69
N SER A 9 16.48 47.55 14.66
CA SER A 9 17.04 46.20 14.64
C SER A 9 16.22 45.33 13.68
N LEU A 10 16.82 44.97 12.56
CA LEU A 10 16.22 44.07 11.57
C LEU A 10 16.49 42.61 12.01
N THR A 11 15.58 42.03 12.79
CA THR A 11 15.62 40.59 13.06
C THR A 11 15.17 39.84 11.82
N ALA A 12 16.12 39.30 11.06
CA ALA A 12 15.85 38.39 9.96
C ALA A 12 15.33 37.05 10.51
N THR A 13 14.02 36.83 10.40
CA THR A 13 13.41 35.52 10.61
C THR A 13 13.83 34.61 9.47
N LEU A 14 14.82 33.75 9.72
CA LEU A 14 15.11 32.60 8.85
C LEU A 14 13.87 31.70 8.86
N ALA A 15 13.07 31.80 7.80
CA ALA A 15 12.00 30.85 7.56
C ALA A 15 12.66 29.51 7.23
N THR A 16 12.68 28.60 8.21
CA THR A 16 12.97 27.19 7.98
C THR A 16 11.82 26.63 7.16
N THR A 17 11.92 26.70 5.83
CA THR A 17 11.10 25.86 4.94
C THR A 17 11.58 24.42 5.14
N GLY A 18 11.08 23.77 6.19
CA GLY A 18 11.25 22.34 6.38
C GLY A 18 10.76 21.65 5.11
N ALA A 19 11.57 20.78 4.52
CA ALA A 19 11.20 20.08 3.30
C ALA A 19 9.84 19.40 3.51
N GLU A 20 8.88 19.73 2.65
CA GLU A 20 7.56 19.11 2.70
C GLU A 20 7.71 17.59 2.53
N LYS A 21 6.99 16.83 3.36
CA LYS A 21 7.01 15.37 3.29
C LYS A 21 6.36 14.94 1.96
N PRO A 22 6.99 14.07 1.16
CA PRO A 22 6.43 13.65 -0.12
C PRO A 22 5.22 12.75 0.08
N ASN A 23 4.27 12.73 -0.86
CA ASN A 23 3.23 11.71 -0.87
C ASN A 23 3.82 10.36 -1.33
N ILE A 24 3.53 9.28 -0.60
CA ILE A 24 4.01 7.93 -0.92
C ILE A 24 2.83 7.12 -1.47
N ILE A 25 2.93 6.72 -2.75
CA ILE A 25 1.95 5.85 -3.41
C ILE A 25 2.65 4.58 -3.84
N TYR A 26 2.26 3.44 -3.25
CA TYR A 26 2.78 2.13 -3.62
C TYR A 26 1.71 1.32 -4.35
N ILE A 27 1.97 0.97 -5.61
CA ILE A 27 1.06 0.18 -6.45
C ILE A 27 1.60 -1.24 -6.53
N LEU A 28 0.85 -2.21 -6.01
CA LEU A 28 1.17 -3.63 -6.08
C LEU A 28 0.23 -4.36 -7.03
N ALA A 29 0.75 -4.77 -8.19
CA ALA A 29 0.05 -5.70 -9.07
C ALA A 29 0.07 -7.13 -8.47
N ASP A 30 -1.01 -7.89 -8.67
CA ASP A 30 -1.13 -9.28 -8.19
C ASP A 30 -0.92 -10.23 -9.39
N ASP A 31 -0.08 -11.25 -9.21
CA ASP A 31 0.25 -12.30 -10.18
C ASP A 31 0.78 -11.80 -11.54
N LEU A 32 1.38 -10.62 -11.57
CA LEU A 32 1.97 -10.05 -12.77
C LEU A 32 3.44 -10.46 -12.93
N GLY A 33 3.80 -10.96 -14.11
CA GLY A 33 5.17 -11.28 -14.49
C GLY A 33 5.93 -10.05 -15.00
N ILE A 34 7.26 -10.09 -14.91
CA ILE A 34 8.13 -9.02 -15.41
C ILE A 34 7.90 -8.72 -16.90
N ASN A 35 7.61 -9.75 -17.70
CA ASN A 35 7.42 -9.63 -19.15
C ASN A 35 6.00 -9.19 -19.56
N ASP A 36 5.15 -8.74 -18.62
CA ASP A 36 3.78 -8.32 -18.91
C ASP A 36 3.66 -6.82 -19.28
N PHE A 37 4.72 -6.02 -19.11
CA PHE A 37 4.72 -4.60 -19.46
C PHE A 37 5.55 -4.29 -20.71
N GLY A 38 5.12 -3.28 -21.46
CA GLY A 38 5.80 -2.84 -22.69
C GLY A 38 7.24 -2.39 -22.41
N CYS A 39 7.48 -1.71 -21.28
CA CYS A 39 8.81 -1.30 -20.83
C CYS A 39 9.76 -2.47 -20.52
N TYR A 40 9.27 -3.70 -20.40
CA TYR A 40 10.07 -4.93 -20.27
C TYR A 40 10.03 -5.81 -21.54
N GLY A 41 9.56 -5.28 -22.67
CA GLY A 41 9.64 -5.94 -23.99
C GLY A 41 8.35 -6.65 -24.44
N GLN A 42 7.27 -6.53 -23.68
CA GLN A 42 5.96 -7.06 -24.04
C GLN A 42 5.40 -6.34 -25.29
N LYS A 43 4.76 -7.08 -26.23
CA LYS A 43 4.26 -6.53 -27.51
C LYS A 43 2.75 -6.60 -27.74
N ILE A 44 2.01 -7.38 -26.95
CA ILE A 44 0.59 -7.71 -27.19
C ILE A 44 -0.33 -6.83 -26.32
N MET A 45 0.00 -6.66 -25.05
CA MET A 45 -0.78 -5.95 -24.03
C MET A 45 -0.29 -4.51 -23.97
N LYS A 46 -1.23 -3.57 -24.09
CA LYS A 46 -0.89 -2.16 -24.09
C LYS A 46 -0.86 -1.65 -22.65
N THR A 47 0.31 -1.22 -22.17
CA THR A 47 0.51 -0.68 -20.81
C THR A 47 1.03 0.76 -20.83
N PRO A 48 0.44 1.68 -21.63
CA PRO A 48 1.04 2.96 -21.98
C PRO A 48 1.33 3.87 -20.78
N ARG A 49 0.55 3.78 -19.70
CA ARG A 49 0.76 4.57 -18.48
C ARG A 49 1.94 4.07 -17.65
N ILE A 50 2.15 2.75 -17.61
CA ILE A 50 3.31 2.16 -16.93
C ILE A 50 4.56 2.38 -17.76
N ASP A 51 4.45 2.25 -19.09
CA ASP A 51 5.56 2.55 -20.01
C ASP A 51 6.00 4.01 -19.90
N GLN A 52 5.04 4.94 -19.77
CA GLN A 52 5.32 6.35 -19.53
C GLN A 52 6.03 6.56 -18.18
N MET A 53 5.51 5.96 -17.10
CA MET A 53 6.12 6.05 -15.76
C MET A 53 7.55 5.52 -15.73
N ALA A 54 7.85 4.43 -16.45
CA ALA A 54 9.19 3.89 -16.56
C ALA A 54 10.16 4.84 -17.30
N LYS A 55 9.68 5.55 -18.34
CA LYS A 55 10.48 6.54 -19.08
C LYS A 55 10.76 7.81 -18.30
N GLU A 56 9.81 8.25 -17.48
CA GLU A 56 9.89 9.48 -16.69
C GLU A 56 10.57 9.26 -15.33
N GLY A 57 10.78 8.00 -14.94
CA GLY A 57 11.30 7.62 -13.63
C GLY A 57 12.43 6.60 -13.68
N MET A 58 12.47 5.76 -12.65
CA MET A 58 13.47 4.70 -12.50
C MET A 58 12.85 3.35 -12.85
N GLN A 59 13.55 2.56 -13.66
CA GLN A 59 13.18 1.19 -14.00
C GLN A 59 14.20 0.19 -13.41
N PHE A 60 13.71 -0.86 -12.76
CA PHE A 60 14.54 -1.91 -12.19
C PHE A 60 14.45 -3.20 -13.01
N PHE A 61 15.58 -3.77 -13.43
CA PHE A 61 15.61 -5.08 -14.10
C PHE A 61 15.80 -6.24 -13.11
N ASN A 62 16.27 -5.92 -11.90
CA ASN A 62 16.54 -6.89 -10.83
C ASN A 62 15.78 -6.50 -9.55
N HIS A 63 14.45 -6.56 -9.61
CA HIS A 63 13.56 -6.36 -8.45
C HIS A 63 12.93 -7.70 -8.07
N TYR A 64 13.20 -8.16 -6.85
CA TYR A 64 12.71 -9.46 -6.36
C TYR A 64 11.63 -9.29 -5.31
N SER A 65 10.58 -10.12 -5.40
CA SER A 65 9.57 -10.24 -4.34
C SER A 65 10.13 -11.00 -3.14
N GLY A 66 9.58 -10.76 -1.95
CA GLY A 66 9.97 -11.48 -0.74
C GLY A 66 9.66 -12.99 -0.77
N SER A 67 8.75 -13.42 -1.65
CA SER A 67 8.39 -14.81 -1.88
C SER A 67 7.75 -14.99 -3.27
N THR A 68 7.47 -16.23 -3.66
CA THR A 68 6.76 -16.59 -4.90
C THR A 68 5.24 -16.68 -4.73
N VAL A 69 4.70 -16.32 -3.55
CA VAL A 69 3.27 -16.46 -3.20
C VAL A 69 2.72 -15.19 -2.52
N CYS A 70 1.43 -14.91 -2.73
CA CYS A 70 0.80 -13.63 -2.38
C CYS A 70 0.99 -13.20 -0.92
N ALA A 71 0.49 -14.00 0.05
CA ALA A 71 0.45 -13.58 1.45
C ALA A 71 1.86 -13.45 2.07
N PRO A 72 2.81 -14.37 1.82
CA PRO A 72 4.20 -14.19 2.27
C PRO A 72 4.90 -12.99 1.66
N THR A 73 4.72 -12.70 0.36
CA THR A 73 5.29 -11.50 -0.27
C THR A 73 4.75 -10.23 0.35
N ARG A 74 3.44 -10.16 0.58
CA ARG A 74 2.79 -9.01 1.24
C ARG A 74 3.26 -8.87 2.69
N SER A 75 3.47 -9.97 3.39
CA SER A 75 4.01 -9.99 4.76
C SER A 75 5.43 -9.41 4.80
N CYS A 76 6.30 -9.83 3.87
CA CYS A 76 7.64 -9.25 3.73
C CYS A 76 7.59 -7.76 3.39
N LEU A 77 6.75 -7.37 2.44
CA LEU A 77 6.58 -5.96 2.05
C LEU A 77 6.15 -5.08 3.23
N MET A 78 5.16 -5.53 4.00
CA MET A 78 4.62 -4.75 5.12
C MET A 78 5.60 -4.66 6.28
N THR A 79 6.30 -5.74 6.62
CA THR A 79 7.16 -5.80 7.81
C THR A 79 8.61 -5.41 7.54
N GLY A 80 9.03 -5.38 6.26
CA GLY A 80 10.43 -5.22 5.87
C GLY A 80 11.32 -6.43 6.20
N GLN A 81 10.74 -7.57 6.59
CA GLN A 81 11.47 -8.77 7.00
C GLN A 81 11.46 -9.84 5.92
N HIS A 82 12.49 -10.69 5.87
CA HIS A 82 12.49 -11.88 5.02
C HIS A 82 11.59 -12.99 5.58
N THR A 83 11.18 -13.94 4.75
CA THR A 83 10.23 -15.02 5.09
C THR A 83 10.64 -15.91 6.26
N GLY A 84 11.95 -15.98 6.58
CA GLY A 84 12.47 -16.67 7.75
C GLY A 84 12.16 -15.99 9.09
N ARG A 85 11.73 -14.72 9.07
CA ARG A 85 11.34 -13.94 10.25
C ARG A 85 9.86 -13.54 10.25
N THR A 86 9.25 -13.40 9.08
CA THR A 86 7.81 -13.13 9.03
C THR A 86 6.97 -14.31 9.52
N ARG A 87 5.80 -13.97 10.07
CA ARG A 87 4.79 -14.92 10.56
C ARG A 87 4.07 -15.67 9.45
N ILE A 88 3.69 -14.96 8.40
CA ILE A 88 2.88 -15.50 7.30
C ILE A 88 3.82 -16.05 6.22
N ARG A 89 3.87 -17.39 6.10
CA ARG A 89 4.79 -18.12 5.21
C ARG A 89 4.09 -18.96 4.13
N GLY A 90 2.77 -18.89 4.08
CA GLY A 90 1.98 -19.47 3.00
C GLY A 90 0.61 -18.79 2.90
N ASN A 91 -0.11 -19.09 1.82
CA ASN A 91 -1.50 -18.67 1.65
C ASN A 91 -2.40 -19.49 2.58
N SER A 92 -2.52 -19.07 3.83
CA SER A 92 -3.34 -19.72 4.86
C SER A 92 -4.19 -18.68 5.60
N LYS A 93 -4.82 -19.07 6.71
CA LYS A 93 -5.54 -18.16 7.63
C LYS A 93 -4.61 -17.45 8.63
N ALA A 94 -3.30 -17.66 8.52
CA ALA A 94 -2.33 -16.90 9.30
C ALA A 94 -2.46 -15.41 8.98
N HIS A 95 -2.38 -14.58 10.01
CA HIS A 95 -2.57 -13.14 9.93
C HIS A 95 -1.54 -12.43 10.81
N LEU A 96 -1.31 -11.14 10.55
CA LEU A 96 -0.43 -10.31 11.37
C LEU A 96 -1.00 -10.14 12.79
N LYS A 97 -0.11 -9.97 13.75
CA LYS A 97 -0.43 -9.66 15.14
C LYS A 97 0.06 -8.25 15.51
N PRO A 98 -0.34 -7.70 16.68
CA PRO A 98 0.07 -6.35 17.07
C PRO A 98 1.59 -6.14 17.16
N GLU A 99 2.37 -7.19 17.41
CA GLU A 99 3.83 -7.12 17.45
C GLU A 99 4.49 -7.10 16.05
N ASP A 100 3.76 -7.43 14.99
CA ASP A 100 4.27 -7.48 13.61
C ASP A 100 4.22 -6.08 12.97
N VAL A 101 5.13 -5.19 13.37
CA VAL A 101 5.12 -3.77 12.95
C VAL A 101 5.15 -3.61 11.43
N THR A 102 4.18 -2.88 10.89
CA THR A 102 4.09 -2.59 9.45
C THR A 102 4.68 -1.24 9.06
N VAL A 103 5.03 -1.09 7.77
CA VAL A 103 5.43 0.18 7.16
C VAL A 103 4.35 1.26 7.34
N ALA A 104 3.06 0.89 7.39
CA ALA A 104 1.99 1.84 7.61
C ALA A 104 2.02 2.41 9.03
N GLU A 105 2.31 1.60 10.04
CA GLU A 105 2.47 2.08 11.42
C GLU A 105 3.68 3.00 11.56
N VAL A 106 4.78 2.68 10.88
CA VAL A 106 5.98 3.54 10.84
C VAL A 106 5.67 4.89 10.18
N LEU A 107 5.01 4.89 9.03
CA LEU A 107 4.61 6.11 8.33
C LEU A 107 3.61 6.94 9.14
N LYS A 108 2.64 6.28 9.79
CA LYS A 108 1.67 6.95 10.65
C LYS A 108 2.34 7.66 11.83
N LYS A 109 3.33 7.01 12.48
CA LYS A 109 4.16 7.66 13.52
C LYS A 109 4.94 8.86 12.98
N ALA A 110 5.34 8.83 11.71
CA ALA A 110 5.98 9.96 11.03
C ALA A 110 4.98 11.06 10.60
N GLY A 111 3.68 10.95 10.93
CA GLY A 111 2.67 11.96 10.66
C GLY A 111 2.01 11.87 9.29
N TYR A 112 2.09 10.71 8.63
CA TYR A 112 1.36 10.45 7.39
C TYR A 112 -0.07 9.99 7.69
N ALA A 113 -1.02 10.42 6.86
CA ALA A 113 -2.30 9.72 6.71
C ALA A 113 -2.07 8.46 5.86
N THR A 114 -2.68 7.34 6.25
CA THR A 114 -2.42 6.04 5.62
C THR A 114 -3.68 5.41 5.03
N GLY A 115 -3.57 4.86 3.82
CA GLY A 115 -4.67 4.19 3.14
C GLY A 115 -4.24 2.92 2.41
N CYS A 116 -5.10 1.91 2.39
CA CYS A 116 -4.92 0.68 1.63
C CYS A 116 -6.19 0.35 0.83
N VAL A 117 -6.04 0.05 -0.46
CA VAL A 117 -7.16 -0.31 -1.34
C VAL A 117 -6.83 -1.59 -2.10
N GLY A 118 -7.79 -2.51 -2.20
CA GLY A 118 -7.65 -3.78 -2.91
C GLY A 118 -7.40 -4.96 -1.98
N LYS A 119 -6.52 -5.88 -2.39
CA LYS A 119 -6.23 -7.11 -1.63
C LYS A 119 -5.24 -6.81 -0.50
N TRP A 120 -5.61 -7.14 0.73
CA TRP A 120 -4.73 -7.09 1.88
C TRP A 120 -3.92 -8.38 2.02
N GLY A 121 -4.59 -9.52 2.21
CA GLY A 121 -3.96 -10.84 2.26
C GLY A 121 -3.23 -11.18 3.57
N LEU A 122 -3.36 -10.35 4.61
CA LEU A 122 -2.61 -10.51 5.87
C LEU A 122 -3.52 -10.49 7.12
N GLY A 123 -4.83 -10.62 6.92
CA GLY A 123 -5.82 -10.52 7.98
C GLY A 123 -7.08 -11.33 7.68
N GLU A 124 -7.81 -11.65 8.74
CA GLU A 124 -9.14 -12.25 8.70
C GLU A 124 -10.16 -11.36 9.45
N ALA A 125 -11.45 -11.56 9.16
CA ALA A 125 -12.51 -10.83 9.85
C ALA A 125 -12.42 -11.06 11.37
N GLY A 126 -12.39 -9.97 12.15
CA GLY A 126 -12.26 -10.01 13.61
C GLY A 126 -10.85 -10.32 14.14
N SER A 127 -9.86 -10.53 13.27
CA SER A 127 -8.47 -10.75 13.67
C SER A 127 -7.73 -9.43 13.96
N PRO A 128 -6.65 -9.45 14.76
CA PRO A 128 -5.77 -8.28 14.91
C PRO A 128 -4.99 -7.93 13.63
N GLY A 129 -5.03 -8.79 12.61
CA GLY A 129 -4.32 -8.59 11.35
C GLY A 129 -5.07 -7.75 10.32
N ILE A 130 -6.25 -7.19 10.65
CA ILE A 130 -6.97 -6.31 9.70
C ILE A 130 -6.21 -4.99 9.48
N PRO A 131 -6.30 -4.37 8.28
CA PRO A 131 -5.51 -3.18 7.94
C PRO A 131 -5.63 -2.03 8.94
N ASN A 132 -6.84 -1.79 9.45
CA ASN A 132 -7.09 -0.69 10.39
C ASN A 132 -6.40 -0.87 11.75
N LEU A 133 -6.07 -2.11 12.13
CA LEU A 133 -5.29 -2.42 13.34
C LEU A 133 -3.79 -2.56 13.04
N GLN A 134 -3.40 -2.41 11.77
CA GLN A 134 -2.05 -2.60 11.26
C GLN A 134 -1.53 -1.32 10.61
N GLY A 135 -1.97 -0.16 11.11
CA GLY A 135 -1.44 1.16 10.75
C GLY A 135 -2.18 1.92 9.65
N PHE A 136 -3.20 1.34 8.98
CA PHE A 136 -3.97 2.04 7.94
C PHE A 136 -5.19 2.78 8.49
N ASP A 137 -5.28 4.10 8.29
CA ASP A 137 -6.45 4.90 8.66
C ASP A 137 -7.68 4.53 7.83
N PHE A 138 -7.46 4.29 6.53
CA PHE A 138 -8.49 3.90 5.58
C PHE A 138 -8.19 2.54 4.94
N PHE A 139 -9.21 1.69 4.84
CA PHE A 139 -9.17 0.46 4.07
C PHE A 139 -10.41 0.29 3.19
N PHE A 140 -10.20 -0.14 1.95
CA PHE A 140 -11.28 -0.58 1.08
C PHE A 140 -10.87 -1.80 0.23
N GLY A 141 -11.41 -2.99 0.52
CA GLY A 141 -11.14 -4.17 -0.30
C GLY A 141 -11.29 -5.53 0.41
N TYR A 142 -10.36 -6.45 0.13
CA TYR A 142 -10.41 -7.85 0.58
C TYR A 142 -9.38 -8.14 1.67
N LEU A 143 -9.82 -8.72 2.79
CA LEU A 143 -8.91 -9.07 3.88
C LEU A 143 -7.96 -10.22 3.53
N ASN A 144 -8.42 -11.21 2.77
CA ASN A 144 -7.68 -12.42 2.44
C ASN A 144 -7.71 -12.77 0.94
N GLN A 145 -6.80 -13.65 0.54
CA GLN A 145 -6.66 -14.16 -0.82
C GLN A 145 -7.88 -14.94 -1.32
N SER A 146 -8.56 -15.71 -0.47
CA SER A 146 -9.69 -16.56 -0.89
C SER A 146 -10.85 -15.74 -1.43
N ARG A 147 -11.13 -14.56 -0.86
CA ARG A 147 -12.18 -13.66 -1.37
C ARG A 147 -11.71 -12.77 -2.51
N ALA A 148 -10.42 -12.45 -2.56
CA ALA A 148 -9.85 -11.60 -3.60
C ALA A 148 -9.82 -12.24 -5.00
N HIS A 149 -10.07 -13.56 -5.11
CA HIS A 149 -10.20 -14.24 -6.40
C HIS A 149 -11.56 -14.04 -7.10
N ARG A 150 -12.46 -13.24 -6.52
CA ARG A 150 -13.79 -12.99 -7.09
C ARG A 150 -13.80 -11.69 -7.88
N PHE A 151 -14.06 -11.77 -9.18
CA PHE A 151 -14.26 -10.60 -10.03
C PHE A 151 -15.51 -9.81 -9.60
N TYR A 152 -16.61 -10.51 -9.29
CA TYR A 152 -17.84 -9.93 -8.74
C TYR A 152 -18.02 -10.36 -7.27
N PRO A 153 -17.58 -9.54 -6.29
CA PRO A 153 -17.73 -9.88 -4.88
C PRO A 153 -19.15 -9.60 -4.37
N ASP A 154 -19.65 -10.45 -3.47
CA ASP A 154 -20.90 -10.24 -2.73
C ASP A 154 -20.77 -9.11 -1.70
N TYR A 155 -19.56 -8.84 -1.23
CA TYR A 155 -19.21 -7.66 -0.44
C TYR A 155 -17.70 -7.40 -0.47
N VAL A 156 -17.32 -6.16 -0.15
CA VAL A 156 -15.95 -5.79 0.23
C VAL A 156 -15.95 -5.17 1.62
N TRP A 157 -14.78 -4.99 2.21
CA TRP A 157 -14.65 -4.29 3.48
C TRP A 157 -14.37 -2.82 3.22
N ARG A 158 -15.16 -1.94 3.83
CA ARG A 158 -14.81 -0.53 4.04
C ARG A 158 -14.47 -0.36 5.51
N ASN A 159 -13.19 -0.19 5.80
CA ASN A 159 -12.64 -0.34 7.13
C ASN A 159 -13.10 -1.66 7.76
N GLN A 160 -13.74 -1.59 8.93
CA GLN A 160 -14.21 -2.77 9.66
C GLN A 160 -15.67 -3.14 9.35
N LYS A 161 -16.30 -2.49 8.36
CA LYS A 161 -17.69 -2.76 7.97
C LYS A 161 -17.74 -3.39 6.59
N LYS A 162 -18.68 -4.32 6.39
CA LYS A 162 -18.96 -4.88 5.07
C LYS A 162 -19.80 -3.91 4.27
N GLU A 163 -19.39 -3.67 3.05
CA GLU A 163 -20.17 -2.99 2.01
C GLU A 163 -20.66 -4.06 1.02
N HIS A 164 -21.97 -4.29 1.02
CA HIS A 164 -22.60 -5.38 0.27
C HIS A 164 -22.95 -4.99 -1.16
N TYR A 165 -22.78 -5.94 -2.07
CA TYR A 165 -23.19 -5.85 -3.48
C TYR A 165 -24.07 -7.05 -3.84
N PRO A 166 -25.35 -7.07 -3.41
CA PRO A 166 -26.22 -8.23 -3.54
C PRO A 166 -26.54 -8.62 -4.99
N SER A 167 -26.33 -7.72 -5.95
CA SER A 167 -26.50 -7.98 -7.39
C SER A 167 -25.30 -8.67 -8.05
N ASN A 168 -24.18 -8.85 -7.34
CA ASN A 168 -22.96 -9.43 -7.92
C ASN A 168 -22.94 -10.96 -8.00
N PRO A 169 -23.52 -11.73 -7.04
CA PRO A 169 -23.59 -13.18 -7.12
C PRO A 169 -24.23 -13.73 -8.40
N THR A 170 -25.25 -13.04 -8.93
CA THR A 170 -25.94 -13.43 -10.18
C THR A 170 -25.10 -13.21 -11.43
N LYS A 171 -24.09 -12.32 -11.38
CA LYS A 171 -23.19 -12.05 -12.51
C LYS A 171 -22.12 -13.13 -12.73
N ARG A 172 -22.01 -14.11 -11.84
CA ARG A 172 -21.03 -15.22 -11.93
C ARG A 172 -21.49 -16.37 -12.81
N GLU A 173 -22.75 -16.40 -13.24
CA GLU A 173 -23.27 -17.47 -14.12
C GLU A 173 -22.72 -17.40 -15.56
N THR A 174 -22.00 -16.33 -15.90
CA THR A 174 -21.38 -16.16 -17.21
C THR A 174 -19.89 -15.85 -17.03
N TYR A 175 -19.06 -16.73 -17.58
CA TYR A 175 -17.63 -16.50 -17.83
C TYR A 175 -17.42 -16.42 -19.34
#